data_AF-L8DA59-F1
#
_entry.id   AF-L8DA59-F1
#
_cell.length_a   1.000
_cell.length_b   1.000
_cell.length_c   1.000
_cell.angle_alpha   90.00
_cell.angle_beta   90.00
_cell.angle_gamma   90.00
#
_symmetry.space_group_name_H-M   'P 1'
#
loop_
_entity.id
_entity.type
_entity.pdbx_description
1 polymer ?
#
loop_
_entity_poly.entity_id
_entity_poly.type
_entity_poly.pdbx_seq_one_letter_code
_entity_poly.pdbx_strand_id
1 'polypeptide(L)'
;MTAREGPESGEERRRAAVASARLAAVDVEHLDPDAVEDLAVGREVEDALAAGNTLSDVALSIGYTEAVASDLLGKFRAFREILAARNQNPLF
;
A
#
# COMPACT_ATOMS: atom_id res chain seq x y z
N MET A 1 -26.43 15.27 21.22
CA MET A 1 -24.96 15.44 21.21
C MET A 1 -24.36 14.15 20.65
N THR A 2 -23.66 14.25 19.50
CA THR A 2 -22.63 13.33 18.92
C THR A 2 -23.00 11.85 18.64
N ALA A 3 -22.65 11.21 17.52
CA ALA A 3 -21.64 11.50 16.50
C ALA A 3 -22.11 11.04 15.12
N ARG A 4 -21.94 11.92 14.13
CA ARG A 4 -21.95 11.58 12.70
C ARG A 4 -20.48 11.31 12.40
N GLU A 5 -20.03 10.06 12.55
CA GLU A 5 -18.68 9.68 12.16
C GLU A 5 -18.62 9.73 10.63
N GLY A 6 -18.04 10.81 10.13
CA GLY A 6 -18.07 11.18 8.73
C GLY A 6 -17.14 10.31 7.87
N PRO A 7 -17.25 10.43 6.54
CA PRO A 7 -16.29 9.86 5.57
C PRO A 7 -14.84 10.33 5.79
N GLU A 8 -14.63 11.33 6.64
CA GLU A 8 -13.35 11.95 6.99
C GLU A 8 -12.34 10.95 7.60
N SER A 9 -12.76 10.00 8.44
CA SER A 9 -11.86 9.02 9.05
C SER A 9 -11.31 8.00 8.04
N GLY A 10 -12.10 7.63 7.03
CA GLY A 10 -11.66 6.70 5.98
C GLY A 10 -10.76 7.40 4.96
N GLU A 11 -11.11 8.63 4.60
CA GLU A 11 -10.34 9.41 3.64
C GLU A 11 -8.98 9.84 4.20
N GLU A 12 -8.89 10.21 5.48
CA GLU A 12 -7.61 10.56 6.12
C GLU A 12 -6.68 9.35 6.25
N ARG A 13 -7.21 8.17 6.64
CA ARG A 13 -6.44 6.91 6.63
C ARG A 13 -5.95 6.56 5.24
N ARG A 14 -6.81 6.70 4.22
CA ARG A 14 -6.41 6.52 2.82
C ARG A 14 -5.28 7.47 2.45
N ARG A 15 -5.39 8.77 2.72
CA ARG A 15 -4.33 9.74 2.40
C ARG A 15 -3.00 9.41 3.09
N ALA A 16 -3.04 8.99 4.36
CA ALA A 16 -1.85 8.57 5.08
C ALA A 16 -1.21 7.31 4.47
N ALA A 17 -2.02 6.31 4.12
CA ALA A 17 -1.55 5.08 3.48
C ALA A 17 -0.98 5.34 2.08
N VAL A 18 -1.59 6.24 1.30
CA VAL A 18 -1.07 6.69 -0.02
C VAL A 18 0.30 7.36 0.11
N ALA A 19 0.43 8.27 1.07
CA ALA A 19 1.70 8.95 1.34
C ALA A 19 2.77 7.96 1.78
N SER A 20 2.42 6.98 2.63
CA SER A 20 3.32 5.91 3.08
C SER A 20 3.77 5.01 1.92
N ALA A 21 2.83 4.59 1.07
CA ALA A 21 3.10 3.78 -0.12
C ALA A 21 3.89 4.52 -1.22
N ARG A 22 4.00 5.86 -1.11
CA ARG A 22 4.50 6.79 -2.14
C ARG A 22 3.78 6.62 -3.49
N LEU A 23 2.47 6.43 -3.43
CA LEU A 23 1.59 6.32 -4.59
C LEU A 23 0.94 7.68 -4.88
N ALA A 24 0.47 7.90 -6.11
CA ALA A 24 -0.33 9.09 -6.40
C ALA A 24 -1.77 8.85 -5.95
N ALA A 25 -2.43 9.88 -5.41
CA ALA A 25 -3.83 9.78 -4.98
C ALA A 25 -4.77 9.36 -6.13
N VAL A 26 -4.47 9.76 -7.36
CA VAL A 26 -5.23 9.37 -8.57
C VAL A 26 -5.12 7.87 -8.88
N ASP A 27 -4.02 7.23 -8.50
CA ASP A 27 -3.81 5.80 -8.78
C ASP A 27 -4.60 4.91 -7.83
N VAL A 28 -4.92 5.42 -6.64
CA VAL A 28 -5.62 4.69 -5.58
C VAL A 28 -7.04 5.18 -5.33
N GLU A 29 -7.51 6.19 -6.08
CA GLU A 29 -8.85 6.77 -5.93
C GLU A 29 -9.95 5.71 -6.12
N HIS A 30 -9.70 4.74 -7.00
CA HIS A 30 -10.58 3.61 -7.29
C HIS A 30 -10.40 2.42 -6.35
N LEU A 31 -9.42 2.45 -5.45
CA LEU A 31 -9.13 1.36 -4.52
C LEU A 31 -9.89 1.53 -3.21
N ASP A 32 -10.31 0.40 -2.65
CA ASP A 32 -10.89 0.32 -1.30
C ASP A 32 -9.86 0.73 -0.24
N PRO A 33 -10.30 1.22 0.93
CA PRO A 33 -9.37 1.70 1.97
C PRO A 33 -8.43 0.58 2.42
N ASP A 34 -8.98 -0.61 2.64
CA ASP A 34 -8.24 -1.82 2.98
C ASP A 34 -7.20 -2.19 1.91
N ALA A 35 -7.52 -2.01 0.63
CA ALA A 35 -6.58 -2.27 -0.45
C ALA A 35 -5.43 -1.25 -0.47
N VAL A 36 -5.68 0.01 -0.10
CA VAL A 36 -4.63 1.02 0.04
C VAL A 36 -3.74 0.72 1.25
N GLU A 37 -4.31 0.23 2.35
CA GLU A 37 -3.56 -0.23 3.53
C GLU A 37 -2.67 -1.43 3.19
N ASP A 38 -3.19 -2.43 2.47
CA ASP A 38 -2.41 -3.58 1.97
C ASP A 38 -1.20 -3.13 1.13
N LEU A 39 -1.38 -2.11 0.28
CA LEU A 39 -0.30 -1.54 -0.54
C LEU A 39 0.72 -0.77 0.31
N ALA A 40 0.29 -0.08 1.37
CA ALA A 40 1.21 0.59 2.29
C ALA A 40 2.08 -0.44 3.02
N VAL A 41 1.49 -1.53 3.52
CA VAL A 41 2.23 -2.64 4.15
C VAL A 41 3.19 -3.29 3.14
N GLY A 42 2.74 -3.57 1.92
CA GLY A 42 3.60 -4.10 0.87
C GLY A 42 4.80 -3.19 0.55
N ARG A 43 4.63 -1.87 0.64
CA ARG A 43 5.73 -0.90 0.51
C ARG A 43 6.68 -0.95 1.69
N GLU A 44 6.18 -1.02 2.92
CA GLU A 44 7.02 -1.15 4.12
C GLU A 44 7.87 -2.43 4.06
N VAL A 45 7.27 -3.53 3.59
CA VAL A 45 8.00 -4.78 3.34
C VAL A 45 9.09 -4.60 2.29
N GLU A 46 8.80 -3.93 1.16
CA GLU A 46 9.80 -3.66 0.13
C GLU A 46 10.96 -2.79 0.65
N ASP A 47 10.66 -1.73 1.40
CA ASP A 47 11.66 -0.80 1.95
C ASP A 47 12.57 -1.50 2.97
N ALA A 48 12.00 -2.31 3.86
CA ALA A 48 12.76 -3.09 4.82
C ALA A 48 13.63 -4.16 4.13
N LEU A 49 13.12 -4.85 3.11
CA LEU A 49 13.93 -5.76 2.30
C LEU A 49 15.09 -5.02 1.61
N ALA A 50 14.86 -3.80 1.11
CA ALA A 50 15.90 -2.97 0.50
C ALA A 50 16.93 -2.47 1.53
N ALA A 51 16.54 -2.28 2.79
CA ALA A 51 17.43 -1.97 3.91
C ALA A 51 18.26 -3.19 4.38
N GLY A 52 18.02 -4.39 3.82
CA GLY A 52 18.74 -5.62 4.15
C GLY A 52 18.06 -6.48 5.22
N ASN A 53 16.83 -6.15 5.60
CA ASN A 53 16.03 -6.96 6.53
C ASN A 53 15.49 -8.22 5.83
N THR A 54 15.15 -9.25 6.60
CA THR A 54 14.53 -10.48 6.06
C THR A 54 13.02 -10.36 6.05
N LEU A 55 12.36 -11.03 5.09
CA LEU A 55 10.90 -11.04 4.98
C LEU A 55 10.25 -11.55 6.27
N SER A 56 10.84 -12.55 6.92
CA SER A 56 10.35 -13.13 8.17
C SER A 56 10.41 -12.14 9.33
N ASP A 57 11.49 -11.36 9.46
CA ASP A 57 11.66 -10.36 10.51
C ASP A 57 10.64 -9.22 10.36
N VAL A 58 10.48 -8.75 9.12
CA VAL A 58 9.49 -7.72 8.80
C VAL A 58 8.09 -8.24 9.08
N ALA A 59 7.73 -9.43 8.57
CA ALA A 59 6.43 -10.06 8.79
C ALA A 59 6.08 -10.15 10.28
N LEU A 60 7.04 -10.58 11.11
CA LEU A 60 6.88 -10.61 12.56
C LEU A 60 6.67 -9.21 13.16
N SER A 61 7.41 -8.21 12.70
CA SER A 61 7.29 -6.83 13.16
C SER A 61 5.92 -6.20 12.84
N ILE A 62 5.32 -6.56 11.71
CA ILE A 62 3.99 -6.10 11.30
C ILE A 62 2.84 -7.01 11.79
N GLY A 63 3.16 -8.10 12.51
CA GLY A 63 2.17 -9.03 13.06
C GLY A 63 1.53 -9.97 12.02
N TYR A 64 2.16 -10.13 10.86
CA TYR A 64 1.70 -11.02 9.79
C TYR A 64 2.56 -12.28 9.69
N THR A 65 2.05 -13.28 8.97
CA THR A 65 2.87 -14.43 8.58
C THR A 65 3.75 -14.07 7.38
N GLU A 66 4.88 -14.75 7.22
CA GLU A 66 5.76 -14.56 6.06
C GLU A 66 5.02 -14.74 4.73
N ALA A 67 4.10 -15.70 4.66
CA ALA A 67 3.27 -15.93 3.48
C ALA A 67 2.36 -14.73 3.15
N VAL A 68 1.77 -14.10 4.17
CA VAL A 68 0.94 -12.89 3.98
C VAL A 68 1.81 -11.70 3.61
N ALA A 69 2.96 -11.51 4.24
CA ALA A 69 3.90 -10.44 3.86
C ALA A 69 4.39 -10.60 2.41
N SER A 70 4.63 -11.84 1.97
CA SER A 70 4.98 -12.16 0.57
C SER A 70 3.83 -11.83 -0.39
N ASP A 71 2.59 -12.18 -0.04
CA ASP A 71 1.39 -11.86 -0.83
C ASP A 71 1.20 -10.35 -0.96
N LEU A 72 1.30 -9.60 0.14
CA LEU A 72 1.19 -8.13 0.16
C LEU A 72 2.29 -7.47 -0.67
N LEU A 73 3.54 -7.95 -0.54
CA LEU A 73 4.65 -7.49 -1.37
C LEU A 73 4.40 -7.79 -2.86
N GLY A 74 3.86 -8.97 -3.17
CA GLY A 74 3.49 -9.37 -4.53
C GLY A 74 2.43 -8.44 -5.14
N LYS A 75 1.35 -8.17 -4.38
CA LYS A 75 0.30 -7.21 -4.78
C LYS A 75 0.88 -5.82 -5.02
N PHE A 76 1.74 -5.33 -4.12
CA PHE A 76 2.38 -4.02 -4.26
C PHE A 76 3.24 -3.93 -5.52
N ARG A 77 4.06 -4.96 -5.81
CA ARG A 77 4.88 -5.02 -7.02
C ARG A 77 4.04 -5.08 -8.29
N ALA A 78 3.01 -5.92 -8.32
CA ALA A 78 2.08 -6.00 -9.44
C ALA A 78 1.40 -4.64 -9.69
N PHE A 79 0.97 -3.96 -8.62
CA PHE A 79 0.39 -2.63 -8.72
C PHE A 79 1.38 -1.61 -9.28
N ARG A 80 2.63 -1.61 -8.79
CA ARG A 80 3.70 -0.77 -9.34
C ARG A 80 4.00 -1.05 -10.81
N GLU A 81 3.96 -2.31 -11.22
CA GLU A 81 4.16 -2.70 -12.62
C GLU A 81 3.01 -2.19 -13.51
N ILE A 82 1.77 -2.30 -13.04
CA ILE A 82 0.58 -1.74 -13.72
C ILE A 82 0.71 -0.21 -13.85
N LEU A 83 1.13 0.48 -12.79
CA LEU A 83 1.36 1.92 -12.83
C LEU A 83 2.52 2.30 -13.76
N ALA A 84 3.61 1.54 -13.73
CA ALA A 84 4.73 1.73 -14.65
C ALA A 84 4.27 1.54 -16.10
N ALA A 85 3.49 0.50 -16.39
CA ALA A 85 2.91 0.25 -17.71
C ALA A 85 1.94 1.35 -18.15
N ARG A 86 1.11 1.88 -17.23
CA ARG A 86 0.23 3.04 -17.48
C ARG A 86 1.05 4.29 -17.82
N ASN A 87 2.11 4.56 -17.06
CA ASN A 87 2.97 5.72 -17.28
C ASN A 87 3.89 5.57 -18.51
N GLN A 88 4.21 4.33 -18.90
CA GLN A 88 4.93 4.00 -20.13
C GLN A 88 4.04 3.96 -21.38
N ASN A 89 2.73 4.15 -21.23
CA ASN A 89 1.83 4.39 -22.33
C ASN A 89 1.55 5.91 -22.39
N PRO A 90 2.47 6.73 -22.95
CA PRO A 90 2.13 8.08 -23.33
C PRO A 90 1.11 7.95 -24.46
N LEU A 91 -0.17 7.92 -24.10
CA LEU A 91 -1.24 8.17 -25.04
C LEU A 91 -0.97 9.58 -25.60
N PHE A 92 -0.57 9.58 -26.87
CA PHE A 92 -0.39 10.71 -27.77
C PHE A 92 -1.34 11.89 -27.50
#